data_AF-A0A939A174-F1
#
_entry.id   AF-A0A939A174-F1
#
_cell.length_a   1.000
_cell.length_b   1.000
_cell.length_c   1.000
_cell.angle_alpha   90.00
_cell.angle_beta   90.00
_cell.angle_gamma   90.00
#
_symmetry.space_group_name_H-M   'P 1'
#
loop_
_entity.id
_entity.type
_entity.pdbx_description
1 polymer ?
#
loop_
_entity_poly.entity_id
_entity_poly.type
_entity_poly.pdbx_seq_one_letter_code
_entity_poly.pdbx_strand_id
1 'polypeptide(L)'
;MPRKKRSSTVLEKTEQRVIGFKSINSSLDFGDSISLNHLTELTGQLRNQIDEYNMMLTAIDSAKAKIETLEKTIRETSERLVSGVVLKYGKDSREYEMTGGVRKSDRIRKATITRLKSTADLKAASTQTA
;
A
#
# COMPACT_ATOMS: atom_id res chain seq x y z
N MET A 1 1.45 -0.13 -6.21
CA MET A 1 1.92 -0.95 -7.36
C MET A 1 1.76 -2.42 -7.02
N PRO A 2 1.39 -3.26 -7.98
CA PRO A 2 1.22 -4.69 -7.77
C PRO A 2 2.55 -5.35 -7.37
N ARG A 3 2.50 -6.32 -6.46
CA ARG A 3 3.71 -7.01 -5.99
C ARG A 3 4.24 -7.93 -7.10
N LYS A 4 5.57 -8.04 -7.20
CA LYS A 4 6.20 -8.90 -8.20
C LYS A 4 5.95 -10.37 -7.87
N LYS A 5 5.41 -11.13 -8.83
CA LYS A 5 5.22 -12.58 -8.73
C LYS A 5 6.56 -13.30 -8.58
N ARG A 6 6.57 -14.41 -7.86
CA ARG A 6 7.74 -15.29 -7.68
C ARG A 6 7.96 -16.11 -8.95
N SER A 7 9.18 -16.08 -9.46
CA SER A 7 9.69 -17.00 -10.48
C SER A 7 10.85 -17.82 -9.90
N SER A 8 11.12 -19.00 -10.48
CA SER A 8 12.20 -19.87 -10.05
C SER A 8 13.08 -20.25 -11.24
N THR A 9 14.35 -19.84 -11.19
CA THR A 9 15.35 -20.25 -12.18
C THR A 9 15.71 -21.74 -12.05
N VAL A 10 15.50 -22.33 -10.87
CA VAL A 10 15.69 -23.77 -10.65
C VAL A 10 14.64 -24.56 -11.43
N LEU A 11 13.38 -24.09 -11.44
CA LEU A 11 12.30 -24.75 -12.19
C LEU A 11 12.64 -24.78 -13.69
N GLU A 12 13.00 -23.63 -14.25
CA GLU A 12 13.38 -23.50 -15.67
C GLU A 12 14.56 -24.40 -16.05
N LYS A 13 15.62 -24.40 -15.24
CA LYS A 13 16.78 -25.28 -15.47
C LYS A 13 16.43 -26.76 -15.36
N THR A 14 15.56 -27.13 -14.43
CA THR A 14 15.14 -28.53 -14.25
C THR A 14 14.28 -29.00 -15.43
N GLU A 15 13.35 -28.17 -15.91
CA GLU A 15 12.55 -28.48 -17.11
C GLU A 15 13.43 -28.73 -18.34
N GLN A 16 14.46 -27.89 -18.56
CA GLN A 16 15.44 -28.09 -19.62
C GLN A 16 16.22 -29.41 -19.46
N ARG A 17 16.64 -29.74 -18.24
CA ARG A 17 17.35 -31.01 -17.95
C ARG A 17 16.46 -32.23 -18.18
N VAL A 18 15.18 -32.17 -17.80
CA VAL A 18 14.21 -33.25 -18.02
C VAL A 18 14.06 -33.55 -19.51
N ILE A 19 14.04 -32.54 -20.37
CA ILE A 19 14.02 -32.73 -21.84
C ILE A 19 15.30 -33.46 -22.30
N GLY A 20 16.46 -33.04 -21.79
CA GLY A 20 17.74 -33.70 -22.05
C GLY A 20 17.71 -35.18 -21.64
N PHE A 21 17.26 -35.49 -20.43
CA PHE A 21 17.15 -36.88 -19.95
C PHE A 21 16.20 -37.73 -20.80
N LYS A 22 15.04 -37.18 -21.19
CA LYS A 22 14.09 -37.87 -22.09
C LYS A 22 14.69 -38.21 -23.44
N SER A 23 15.60 -37.38 -23.96
CA SER A 23 16.26 -37.63 -25.24
C SER A 23 17.26 -38.79 -25.18
N ILE A 24 17.84 -39.04 -23.99
CA ILE A 24 18.77 -40.15 -23.76
C ILE A 24 17.99 -41.46 -23.59
N ASN A 25 17.05 -41.48 -22.64
CA ASN A 25 16.16 -42.62 -22.42
C ASN A 25 14.88 -42.13 -21.73
N SER A 26 13.72 -42.44 -22.34
CA SER A 26 12.40 -42.03 -21.87
C SER A 26 12.02 -42.57 -20.48
N SER A 27 12.64 -43.68 -20.04
CA SER A 27 12.40 -44.33 -18.75
C SER A 27 13.71 -44.50 -17.98
N LEU A 28 14.32 -43.36 -17.66
CA LEU A 28 15.57 -43.28 -16.90
C LEU A 28 15.28 -43.53 -15.41
N ASP A 29 15.69 -44.69 -14.92
CA ASP A 29 15.54 -45.11 -13.53
C ASP A 29 16.85 -45.73 -13.01
N PHE A 30 17.38 -45.17 -11.92
CA PHE A 30 18.57 -45.66 -11.24
C PHE A 30 18.25 -46.27 -9.85
N GLY A 31 16.98 -46.47 -9.53
CA GLY A 31 16.51 -47.00 -8.25
C GLY A 31 16.26 -45.93 -7.18
N ASP A 32 15.57 -46.35 -6.12
CA ASP A 32 15.14 -45.55 -4.95
C ASP A 32 14.42 -44.25 -5.31
N SER A 33 15.16 -43.14 -5.34
CA SER A 33 14.69 -41.76 -5.51
C SER A 33 15.35 -41.04 -6.68
N ILE A 34 16.25 -41.72 -7.40
CA ILE A 34 17.01 -41.14 -8.52
C ILE A 34 16.37 -41.63 -9.82
N SER A 35 15.11 -41.22 -10.02
CA SER A 35 14.36 -41.53 -11.24
C SER A 35 13.88 -40.25 -11.91
N LEU A 36 13.74 -40.30 -13.23
CA LEU A 36 13.17 -39.20 -14.00
C LEU A 36 11.75 -38.88 -13.53
N ASN A 37 10.99 -39.91 -13.15
CA ASN A 37 9.63 -39.79 -12.64
C ASN A 37 9.60 -38.99 -11.32
N HIS A 38 10.46 -39.33 -10.37
CA HIS A 38 10.56 -38.60 -9.10
C HIS A 38 10.95 -37.13 -9.33
N LEU A 39 11.90 -36.86 -10.24
CA LEU A 39 12.27 -35.48 -10.58
C LEU A 39 11.08 -34.70 -11.17
N THR A 40 10.30 -35.33 -12.07
CA THR A 40 9.11 -34.68 -12.63
C THR A 40 8.03 -34.42 -11.59
N GLU A 41 7.86 -35.31 -10.61
CA GLU A 41 6.92 -35.12 -9.51
C GLU A 41 7.31 -33.93 -8.64
N LEU A 42 8.58 -33.86 -8.21
CA LEU A 42 9.10 -32.71 -7.44
C LEU A 42 9.00 -31.40 -8.22
N THR A 43 9.23 -31.45 -9.53
CA THR A 43 9.09 -30.29 -10.42
C THR A 43 7.63 -29.81 -10.45
N GLY A 44 6.67 -30.74 -10.54
CA GLY A 44 5.24 -30.44 -10.46
C GLY A 44 4.83 -29.86 -9.10
N GLN A 45 5.32 -30.43 -8.00
CA GLN A 45 5.06 -29.92 -6.65
C GLN A 45 5.60 -28.49 -6.48
N LEU A 46 6.83 -28.22 -6.93
CA LEU A 46 7.42 -26.89 -6.89
C LEU A 46 6.61 -25.87 -7.71
N ARG A 47 6.14 -26.28 -8.90
CA ARG A 47 5.32 -25.44 -9.76
C ARG A 47 3.99 -25.07 -9.10
N ASN A 48 3.29 -26.06 -8.55
CA ASN A 48 2.03 -25.84 -7.84
C ASN A 48 2.21 -24.89 -6.65
N GLN A 49 3.27 -25.07 -5.86
CA GLN A 49 3.56 -24.19 -4.72
C GLN A 49 3.86 -22.74 -5.15
N ILE A 50 4.57 -22.53 -6.27
CA ILE A 50 4.82 -21.20 -6.82
C ILE A 50 3.52 -20.56 -7.31
N ASP A 51 2.66 -21.33 -7.97
CA ASP A 51 1.38 -20.85 -8.48
C ASP A 51 0.42 -20.49 -7.35
N GLU A 52 0.29 -21.33 -6.31
CA GLU A 52 -0.46 -21.04 -5.09
C GLU A 52 0.04 -19.77 -4.40
N TYR A 53 1.36 -19.63 -4.22
CA TYR A 53 1.95 -18.42 -3.65
C TYR A 53 1.59 -17.18 -4.48
N ASN A 54 1.70 -17.26 -5.80
CA ASN A 54 1.39 -16.14 -6.70
C ASN A 54 -0.11 -15.81 -6.70
N MET A 55 -0.99 -16.80 -6.58
CA MET A 55 -2.43 -16.58 -6.41
C MET A 55 -2.73 -15.85 -5.10
N MET A 56 -2.13 -16.28 -3.99
CA MET A 56 -2.28 -15.60 -2.69
C MET A 56 -1.78 -14.15 -2.77
N LEU A 57 -0.67 -13.91 -3.45
CA LEU A 57 -0.14 -12.56 -3.67
C LEU A 57 -1.15 -11.67 -4.39
N THR A 58 -1.80 -12.19 -5.45
CA THR A 58 -2.85 -11.44 -6.16
C THR A 58 -4.10 -11.21 -5.31
N ALA A 59 -4.46 -12.16 -4.45
CA ALA A 59 -5.58 -12.01 -3.52
C ALA A 59 -5.31 -10.90 -2.50
N ILE A 60 -4.08 -10.84 -1.95
CA ILE A 60 -3.67 -9.78 -1.02
C ILE A 60 -3.68 -8.42 -1.73
N ASP A 61 -3.20 -8.33 -2.96
CA ASP A 61 -3.23 -7.08 -3.74
C ASP A 61 -4.69 -6.62 -3.98
N SER A 62 -5.60 -7.54 -4.29
CA SER A 62 -7.04 -7.24 -4.40
C SER A 62 -7.65 -6.76 -3.08
N ALA A 63 -7.34 -7.44 -1.97
CA ALA A 63 -7.81 -7.04 -0.64
C ALA A 63 -7.32 -5.63 -0.27
N LYS A 64 -6.04 -5.33 -0.55
CA LYS A 64 -5.48 -3.99 -0.34
C LYS A 64 -6.21 -2.93 -1.17
N ALA A 65 -6.46 -3.19 -2.44
CA ALA A 65 -7.20 -2.25 -3.29
C ALA A 65 -8.61 -1.97 -2.73
N LYS A 66 -9.31 -3.00 -2.24
CA LYS A 66 -10.63 -2.83 -1.59
C LYS A 66 -10.54 -1.92 -0.36
N ILE A 67 -9.55 -2.11 0.50
CA ILE A 67 -9.32 -1.26 1.67
C ILE A 67 -9.10 0.19 1.23
N GLU A 68 -8.18 0.43 0.29
CA GLU A 68 -7.89 1.78 -0.21
C GLU A 68 -9.13 2.46 -0.81
N THR A 69 -9.98 1.72 -1.54
CA THR A 69 -11.23 2.26 -2.07
C THR A 69 -12.21 2.63 -0.97
N LEU A 70 -12.37 1.78 0.05
CA LEU A 70 -13.26 2.06 1.18
C LEU A 70 -12.78 3.24 2.01
N GLU A 71 -11.48 3.31 2.30
CA GLU A 71 -10.87 4.45 3.00
C GLU A 71 -11.11 5.76 2.24
N LYS A 72 -10.99 5.75 0.91
CA LYS A 72 -11.29 6.91 0.07
C LYS A 72 -12.76 7.31 0.18
N THR A 73 -13.69 6.36 0.08
CA THR A 73 -15.13 6.63 0.21
C THR A 73 -15.48 7.17 1.60
N ILE A 74 -14.89 6.61 2.66
CA ILE A 74 -15.08 7.09 4.04
C ILE A 74 -14.57 8.52 4.17
N ARG A 75 -13.39 8.83 3.60
CA ARG A 75 -12.84 10.18 3.62
C ARG A 75 -13.77 11.17 2.93
N GLU A 76 -14.19 10.89 1.70
CA GLU A 76 -15.09 11.75 0.93
C GLU A 76 -16.45 11.97 1.62
N THR A 77 -17.02 10.91 2.18
CA THR A 77 -18.30 11.01 2.91
C THR A 77 -18.14 11.80 4.21
N SER A 78 -17.05 11.59 4.95
CA SER A 78 -16.76 12.37 6.16
C SER A 78 -16.60 13.86 5.86
N GLU A 79 -15.88 14.22 4.80
CA GLU A 79 -15.71 15.62 4.37
C GLU A 79 -17.05 16.25 3.96
N ARG A 80 -17.93 15.49 3.29
CA ARG A 80 -19.29 15.93 2.95
C ARG A 80 -20.14 16.15 4.20
N LEU A 81 -20.06 15.27 5.20
CA LEU A 81 -20.78 15.42 6.47
C LEU A 81 -20.32 16.67 7.23
N VAL A 82 -19.00 16.90 7.33
CA VAL A 82 -18.45 18.12 7.94
C VAL A 82 -18.92 19.37 7.18
N SER A 83 -18.93 19.31 5.85
CA SER A 83 -19.46 20.40 5.02
C SER A 83 -20.96 20.63 5.23
N GLY A 84 -21.74 19.57 5.46
CA GLY A 84 -23.16 19.66 5.84
C GLY A 84 -23.36 20.31 7.21
N VAL A 85 -22.51 20.00 8.19
CA VAL A 85 -22.51 20.66 9.51
C VAL A 85 -22.22 22.15 9.35
N VAL A 86 -21.24 22.49 8.52
CA VAL A 86 -20.94 23.88 8.16
C VAL A 86 -22.14 24.57 7.49
N LEU A 87 -22.84 23.88 6.58
CA LEU A 87 -24.01 24.44 5.91
C LEU A 87 -25.16 24.71 6.89
N LYS A 88 -25.38 23.82 7.86
CA LYS A 88 -26.50 23.92 8.81
C LYS A 88 -26.25 24.85 9.99
N TYR A 89 -25.06 24.76 10.61
CA TYR A 89 -24.73 25.48 11.85
C TYR A 89 -23.75 26.64 11.63
N GLY A 90 -23.05 26.66 10.49
CA GLY A 90 -22.08 27.71 10.16
C GLY A 90 -20.65 27.37 10.60
N LYS A 91 -19.67 28.07 10.01
CA LYS A 91 -18.22 27.86 10.22
C LYS A 91 -17.67 28.38 11.56
N ASP A 92 -18.50 29.04 12.36
CA ASP A 92 -18.12 29.59 13.67
C ASP A 92 -18.84 28.89 14.84
N SER A 93 -19.59 27.84 14.52
CA SER A 93 -20.39 27.09 15.47
C SER A 93 -19.57 26.11 16.30
N ARG A 94 -20.09 25.74 17.47
CA ARG A 94 -19.48 24.72 18.34
C ARG A 94 -19.54 23.34 17.71
N GLU A 95 -20.59 23.06 16.96
CA GLU A 95 -20.84 21.82 16.24
C GLU A 95 -19.75 21.58 15.19
N TYR A 96 -19.33 22.62 14.47
CA TYR A 96 -18.21 22.52 13.54
C TYR A 96 -16.89 22.22 14.25
N GLU A 97 -16.66 22.82 15.41
CA GLU A 97 -15.49 22.51 16.24
C GLU A 97 -15.50 21.06 16.73
N MET A 98 -16.67 20.55 17.13
CA MET A 98 -16.84 19.15 17.55
C MET A 98 -16.54 18.15 16.43
N THR A 99 -16.68 18.54 15.17
CA THR A 99 -16.27 17.71 14.03
C THR A 99 -14.77 17.78 13.70
N GLY A 100 -13.96 18.40 14.58
CA GLY A 100 -12.52 18.61 14.38
C GLY A 100 -12.18 19.83 13.52
N GLY A 101 -13.17 20.65 13.16
CA GLY A 101 -12.95 21.92 12.47
C GLY A 101 -12.39 22.99 13.42
N VAL A 102 -11.73 24.01 12.87
CA VAL A 102 -11.33 25.20 13.64
C VAL A 102 -12.30 26.33 13.30
N ARG A 103 -12.96 26.89 14.32
CA ARG A 103 -13.91 27.99 14.15
C ARG A 103 -13.28 29.16 13.40
N LYS A 104 -14.06 29.85 12.56
CA LYS A 104 -13.57 30.98 11.76
C LYS A 104 -12.97 32.08 12.64
N SER A 105 -13.61 32.42 13.75
CA SER A 105 -13.14 33.42 14.71
C SER A 105 -11.80 33.04 15.34
N ASP A 106 -11.67 31.81 15.82
CA ASP A 106 -10.42 31.32 16.42
C ASP A 106 -9.28 31.25 15.40
N ARG A 107 -9.57 30.88 14.15
CA ARG A 107 -8.59 30.90 13.07
C ARG A 107 -8.09 32.32 12.78
N ILE A 108 -8.97 33.31 12.73
CA ILE A 108 -8.60 34.72 12.53
C ILE A 108 -7.81 35.26 13.73
N ARG A 109 -8.22 34.90 14.96
CA ARG A 109 -7.51 35.28 16.19
C ARG A 109 -6.07 34.76 16.16
N LYS A 110 -5.87 33.48 15.86
CA LYS A 110 -4.52 32.90 15.74
C LYS A 110 -3.68 33.59 14.67
N ALA A 111 -4.21 33.81 13.47
CA ALA A 111 -3.49 34.50 12.39
C ALA A 111 -3.08 35.93 12.77
N THR A 112 -3.98 36.64 13.47
CA THR A 112 -3.72 38.02 13.92
C THR A 112 -2.61 38.06 14.97
N ILE A 113 -2.65 37.16 15.96
CA ILE A 113 -1.60 37.04 16.98
C ILE A 113 -0.25 36.74 16.32
N THR A 114 -0.19 35.80 15.38
CA THR A 114 1.05 35.45 14.68
C THR A 114 1.63 36.64 13.92
N ARG A 115 0.78 37.40 13.20
CA ARG A 115 1.21 38.59 12.47
C ARG A 115 1.70 39.71 13.38
N LEU A 116 1.02 39.94 14.51
CA LEU A 116 1.44 40.94 15.49
C LEU A 116 2.79 40.57 16.10
N LYS A 117 2.99 39.28 16.43
CA LYS A 117 4.26 38.77 16.93
C LYS A 117 5.39 38.96 15.91
N SER A 118 5.17 38.58 14.64
CA SER A 118 6.19 38.77 13.60
C SER A 118 6.55 40.24 13.38
N THR A 119 5.57 41.16 13.44
CA THR A 119 5.87 42.61 13.32
C THR A 119 6.65 43.15 14.51
N ALA A 120 6.42 42.63 15.72
CA ALA A 120 7.18 42.99 16.90
C ALA A 120 8.63 42.47 16.83
N ASP A 121 8.81 41.22 16.38
CA ASP A 121 10.12 40.62 16.19
C ASP A 121 10.95 41.36 15.13
N LEU A 122 10.32 41.78 14.02
CA LEU A 122 10.98 42.60 12.98
C LEU A 122 11.37 43.99 13.49
N LYS A 123 10.52 44.64 14.30
CA LYS A 123 10.87 45.92 14.93
C LYS A 123 12.04 45.76 15.90
N ALA A 124 12.03 44.74 16.75
CA ALA A 124 13.11 44.46 17.70
C ALA A 124 14.45 44.18 17.00
N ALA A 125 14.43 43.47 15.87
CA ALA A 125 15.63 43.22 15.07
C ALA A 125 16.19 44.51 14.42
N SER A 126 15.33 45.41 13.95
CA SER A 126 15.76 46.69 13.35
C SER A 126 16.37 47.68 14.34
N THR A 127 16.04 47.57 15.64
CA THR A 127 16.57 48.44 16.70
C THR A 127 17.94 47.96 17.22
N GLN A 128 18.37 46.74 16.92
CA GLN A 128 19.69 46.20 17.29
C GLN A 128 20.79 46.49 16.26
N THR A 129 20.44 46.99 15.07
CA THR A 129 21.37 47.26 13.96
C THR A 129 21.64 48.75 13.71
N ALA A 130 21.19 49.63 14.61
CA ALA A 130 21.48 51.06 14.62
C ALA A 130 22.22 51.42 15.91
#